data_AF-A0A4R3GXG5-F1
#
_entry.id   AF-A0A4R3GXG5-F1
#
_cell.length_a   1.000
_cell.length_b   1.000
_cell.length_c   1.000
_cell.angle_alpha   90.00
_cell.angle_beta   90.00
_cell.angle_gamma   90.00
#
_symmetry.space_group_name_H-M   'P 1'
#
loop_
_entity.id
_entity.type
_entity.pdbx_description
1 polymer ?
#
loop_
_entity_poly.entity_id
_entity_poly.type
_entity_poly.pdbx_seq_one_letter_code
_entity_poly.pdbx_strand_id
1 'polypeptide(L)' 'MASAQQDVRALLDHRTEACRAKDIDRLMSLYSPDIVYFDVVPPLRFIGTDAVRAISCGGSRNMKGQSAWKPANWILR' A
#
# COMPACT_ATOMS: atom_id res chain seq x y z
N MET A 1 -3.32 25.01 13.14
CA MET A 1 -4.04 23.73 12.95
C MET A 1 -4.60 23.57 11.53
N ALA A 2 -3.91 24.09 10.52
CA ALA A 2 -4.22 23.85 9.09
C ALA A 2 -3.09 23.03 8.43
N SER A 3 -1.83 23.25 8.86
CA SER A 3 -0.66 22.57 8.31
C SER A 3 -0.71 21.06 8.44
N ALA A 4 -0.98 20.50 9.63
CA ALA A 4 -0.96 19.04 9.82
C ALA A 4 -1.96 18.29 8.92
N GLN A 5 -3.14 18.85 8.71
CA GLN A 5 -4.15 18.28 7.81
C GLN A 5 -3.73 18.40 6.35
N GLN A 6 -3.06 19.49 5.96
CA GLN A 6 -2.47 19.65 4.64
C GLN A 6 -1.32 18.66 4.42
N ASP A 7 -0.47 18.46 5.43
CA ASP A 7 0.66 17.51 5.39
C ASP A 7 0.18 16.07 5.26
N VAL A 8 -0.85 15.69 6.02
CA VAL A 8 -1.49 14.37 5.90
C VAL A 8 -2.10 14.18 4.51
N ARG A 9 -2.75 15.20 3.95
CA ARG A 9 -3.32 15.10 2.60
C ARG A 9 -2.24 14.91 1.54
N ALA A 10 -1.16 15.69 1.62
CA ALA A 10 -0.01 15.54 0.72
C ALA A 10 0.63 14.14 0.84
N LEU A 11 0.75 13.60 2.06
CA LEU A 11 1.26 12.25 2.29
C LEU A 11 0.38 11.18 1.60
N LEU A 12 -0.95 11.31 1.71
CA LEU A 12 -1.89 10.38 1.08
C LEU A 12 -1.87 10.48 -0.46
N ASP A 13 -1.71 11.68 -1.00
CA ASP A 13 -1.57 11.91 -2.44
C ASP A 13 -0.27 11.28 -2.96
N HIS A 14 0.86 11.48 -2.27
CA HIS A 14 2.14 10.84 -2.59
C HIS A 14 2.08 9.32 -2.55
N ARG A 15 1.39 8.77 -1.55
CA ARG A 15 1.16 7.33 -1.44
C ARG A 15 0.35 6.80 -2.63
N THR A 16 -0.72 7.50 -3.00
CA THR A 16 -1.57 7.13 -4.13
C THR A 16 -0.79 7.13 -5.44
N GLU A 17 0.07 8.13 -5.64
CA GLU A 17 0.92 8.22 -6.82
C GLU A 17 1.96 7.09 -6.87
N ALA A 18 2.63 6.78 -5.75
CA ALA A 18 3.56 5.64 -5.68
C ALA A 18 2.86 4.31 -6.02
N CYS A 19 1.62 4.11 -5.53
CA CYS A 19 0.82 2.94 -5.89
C CYS A 19 0.47 2.89 -7.39
N ARG A 20 0.11 4.03 -8.00
CA ARG A 20 -0.21 4.12 -9.45
C ARG A 20 1.01 3.85 -10.31
N ALA A 21 2.15 4.42 -9.93
CA ALA A 21 3.44 4.21 -10.58
C ALA A 21 4.02 2.81 -10.35
N LYS A 22 3.41 2.01 -9.45
CA LYS A 22 3.92 0.71 -8.99
C LYS A 22 5.34 0.79 -8.42
N ASP A 23 5.67 1.93 -7.84
CA ASP A 23 6.97 2.20 -7.23
C ASP A 23 6.93 1.74 -5.78
N ILE A 24 7.40 0.51 -5.55
CA ILE A 24 7.39 -0.10 -4.22
C ILE A 24 8.39 0.58 -3.29
N ASP A 25 9.54 1.02 -3.78
CA ASP A 25 10.56 1.64 -2.93
C ASP A 25 10.06 2.99 -2.41
N ARG A 26 9.43 3.79 -3.28
CA ARG A 26 8.76 5.03 -2.88
C ARG A 26 7.60 4.76 -1.94
N LEU A 27 6.77 3.75 -2.19
CA LEU A 27 5.66 3.40 -1.30
C LEU A 27 6.15 3.01 0.11
N MET A 28 7.21 2.21 0.19
CA MET A 28 7.76 1.74 1.47
C MET A 28 8.41 2.88 2.27
N SER A 29 8.97 3.90 1.63
CA SER A 29 9.53 5.07 2.32
C SER A 29 8.50 5.90 3.12
N LEU A 30 7.21 5.72 2.83
CA LEU A 30 6.13 6.43 3.52
C LEU A 30 5.68 5.72 4.81
N TYR A 31 6.21 4.52 5.07
CA TYR A 31 5.82 3.70 6.20
C TYR A 31 6.91 3.67 7.27
N SER A 32 6.46 3.62 8.54
CA SER A 32 7.33 3.38 9.68
C SER A 32 7.89 1.93 9.62
N PRO A 33 9.12 1.68 10.10
CA PRO A 33 9.66 0.33 10.27
C PRO A 33 8.72 -0.61 11.04
N ASP A 34 8.00 -0.07 12.03
CA ASP A 34 7.09 -0.81 12.91
C ASP A 34 5.63 -0.84 12.40
N ILE A 35 5.42 -0.72 11.08
CA ILE A 35 4.08 -0.71 10.50
C ILE A 35 3.30 -1.98 10.82
N VAL A 36 2.04 -1.80 11.22
CA VAL A 36 1.04 -2.86 11.24
C VAL A 36 0.03 -2.56 10.14
N TYR A 37 0.01 -3.42 9.12
CA TYR A 37 -0.85 -3.27 7.95
C TYR A 37 -1.96 -4.32 7.99
N PHE A 38 -3.19 -3.89 7.79
CA PHE A 38 -4.34 -4.79 7.69
C PHE A 38 -4.82 -4.84 6.24
N ASP A 39 -5.05 -6.06 5.75
CA ASP A 39 -5.59 -6.29 4.42
C ASP A 39 -7.01 -6.86 4.53
N VAL A 40 -7.80 -6.63 3.49
CA VAL A 40 -9.14 -7.20 3.35
C VAL A 40 -9.06 -8.68 2.94
N VAL A 41 -7.97 -9.10 2.28
CA VAL A 41 -7.73 -10.48 1.88
C VAL A 41 -6.80 -11.16 2.89
N PRO A 42 -7.07 -12.42 3.28
CA PRO A 42 -6.15 -13.18 4.12
C PRO A 42 -4.74 -13.28 3.51
N PRO A 43 -3.67 -13.16 4.32
CA PRO A 43 -3.69 -12.95 5.77
C PRO A 43 -4.03 -11.50 6.14
N LEU A 44 -4.98 -11.32 7.07
CA LEU A 44 -5.57 -10.00 7.39
C LEU A 44 -4.61 -9.01 8.07
N ARG A 45 -3.43 -9.45 8.50
CA ARG A 45 -2.49 -8.63 9.28
C ARG A 45 -1.04 -8.93 8.92
N PHE A 46 -0.27 -7.89 8.65
CA PHE A 46 1.15 -7.89 8.36
C PHE A 46 1.86 -6.95 9.32
N ILE A 47 3.02 -7.35 9.84
CA ILE A 47 3.80 -6.57 10.81
C ILE A 47 5.20 -6.39 10.25
N GLY A 48 5.68 -5.14 10.25
CA GLY A 48 6.98 -4.75 9.73
C GLY A 48 6.97 -4.45 8.24
N THR A 49 7.92 -3.61 7.83
CA THR A 49 8.09 -3.18 6.43
C THR A 49 8.36 -4.34 5.47
N ASP A 50 9.07 -5.37 5.90
CA ASP A 50 9.37 -6.54 5.07
C ASP A 50 8.10 -7.31 4.70
N ALA A 51 7.19 -7.51 5.66
CA ALA A 51 5.92 -8.18 5.41
C ALA A 51 5.02 -7.36 4.48
N VAL A 52 4.97 -6.04 4.67
CA VAL A 52 4.21 -5.13 3.80
C VAL A 52 4.82 -5.05 2.40
N ARG A 53 6.16 -5.04 2.27
CA ARG A 53 6.85 -5.07 0.98
C ARG A 53 6.56 -6.38 0.25
N ALA A 54 6.57 -7.52 0.95
CA ALA A 54 6.31 -8.82 0.34
C ALA A 54 4.91 -8.91 -0.28
N ILE A 55 3.87 -8.41 0.38
CA ILE A 55 2.51 -8.39 -0.21
C ILE A 55 2.39 -7.33 -1.32
N SER A 56 3.03 -6.16 -1.15
CA SER A 56 3.00 -5.09 -2.14
C SER A 56 3.74 -5.45 -3.44
N CYS A 57 4.85 -6.20 -3.35
CA CYS A 57 5.54 -6.81 -4.50
C CYS A 57 4.84 -8.07 -5.01
N GLY A 58 4.27 -8.87 -4.10
CA GLY A 58 3.71 -10.20 -4.36
C GLY A 58 2.43 -10.20 -5.19
N GLY A 59 1.61 -9.15 -5.07
CA GLY A 59 0.46 -8.93 -5.94
C GLY A 59 0.80 -8.77 -7.43
N SER A 60 2.08 -8.54 -7.76
CA SER A 60 2.58 -8.49 -9.14
C SER A 60 3.18 -9.82 -9.63
N ARG A 61 3.42 -10.83 -8.78
CA ARG A 61 4.20 -12.03 -9.14
C ARG A 61 3.49 -13.38 -8.96
N ASN A 62 2.34 -13.46 -8.26
CA ASN A 62 1.65 -14.73 -7.95
C ASN A 62 0.50 -15.13 -8.90
N MET A 63 0.56 -14.76 -10.19
CA MET A 63 -0.48 -15.00 -11.20
C MET A 63 -0.59 -16.46 -11.73
N LYS A 64 -0.59 -17.47 -10.85
CA LYS A 64 -1.12 -18.81 -11.19
C LYS A 64 -2.18 -19.22 -10.17
N GLY A 65 -3.39 -18.73 -10.39
CA GLY A 65 -4.57 -19.23 -9.68
C GLY A 65 -4.87 -18.54 -8.35
N GLN A 66 -5.13 -17.23 -8.39
CA GLN A 66 -6.28 -16.58 -7.74
C GLN A 66 -6.24 -15.08 -8.06
N SER A 67 -7.39 -14.58 -8.54
CA SER A 67 -7.77 -13.20 -8.86
C SER A 67 -6.64 -12.17 -9.02
N ALA A 68 -6.25 -12.01 -10.27
CA ALA A 68 -5.46 -10.92 -10.80
C ALA A 68 -5.81 -9.56 -10.18
N TRP A 69 -4.76 -8.79 -9.90
CA TRP A 69 -4.73 -7.35 -9.84
C TRP A 69 -5.71 -6.74 -10.87
N LYS A 70 -6.94 -6.42 -10.45
CA LYS A 70 -7.85 -5.58 -11.23
C LYS A 70 -7.59 -4.14 -10.80
N PRO A 71 -7.18 -3.24 -11.71
CA PRO A 71 -6.87 -1.85 -11.37
C PRO A 71 -8.14 -0.99 -11.13
N ALA A 72 -9.18 -1.52 -10.49
CA ALA A 72 -10.39 -0.75 -10.18
C ALA A 72 -11.14 -1.34 -8.97
N ASN A 73 -11.01 -0.71 -7.80
CA ASN A 73 -12.12 -0.34 -6.88
C ASN A 73 -11.68 0.03 -5.44
N TRP A 74 -10.40 0.05 -5.09
CA TRP A 74 -10.01 0.17 -3.66
C TRP A 74 -9.94 1.59 -3.09
N ILE A 75 -10.37 2.62 -3.83
CA ILE A 75 -10.64 3.97 -3.30
C ILE A 75 -11.92 4.49 -3.99
N LEU A 76 -12.91 4.85 -3.18
CA LEU A 76 -14.29 5.29 -3.51
C LEU A 76 -15.36 4.19 -3.60
N ARG A 77 -15.86 3.79 -2.44
CA ARG A 77 -17.28 4.02 -2.11
C ARG A 77 -17.37 4.76 -0.79
#